data_AF-A0A380NZL3-F1
#
_entry.id   AF-A0A380NZL3-F1
#
_cell.length_a   1.000
_cell.length_b   1.000
_cell.length_c   1.000
_cell.angle_alpha   90.00
_cell.angle_beta   90.00
_cell.angle_gamma   90.00
#
_symmetry.space_group_name_H-M   'P 1'
#
loop_
_entity.id
_entity.type
_entity.pdbx_description
1 polymer ?
#
loop_
_entity_poly.entity_id
_entity_poly.type
_entity_poly.pdbx_seq_one_letter_code
_entity_poly.pdbx_strand_id
1 'polypeptide(L)'
;MTDRIHGSCTTVLVGKNASIDGSTLIARNDDGHEALDPQRFTVVNSEQQPQHYTSVLSQVSVDLPENPMRYTSMPNAVLTDGVWPAAGINAEILR
;
A
#
# COMPACT_ATOMS: atom_id res chain seq x y z
N MET A 1 4.36 12.49 -24.58
CA MET A 1 4.46 11.62 -23.39
C MET A 1 4.17 12.52 -22.22
N THR A 2 3.14 12.23 -21.43
CA THR A 2 2.83 13.03 -20.24
C THR A 2 3.73 12.54 -19.10
N ASP A 3 4.52 13.45 -18.52
CA ASP A 3 5.33 13.15 -17.34
C ASP A 3 4.40 12.75 -16.20
N ARG A 4 4.50 11.48 -15.78
CA ARG A 4 3.75 10.94 -14.64
C ARG A 4 4.70 10.81 -13.47
N ILE A 5 4.16 10.99 -12.26
CA ILE A 5 4.94 10.79 -11.03
C ILE A 5 5.25 9.30 -10.87
N HIS A 6 6.51 9.01 -10.52
CA HIS A 6 7.02 7.67 -10.28
C HIS A 6 7.68 7.61 -8.91
N GLY A 7 7.41 6.54 -8.17
CA GLY A 7 8.19 6.19 -6.97
C GLY A 7 9.46 5.43 -7.33
N SER A 8 10.36 5.32 -6.36
CA SER A 8 11.54 4.47 -6.36
C SER A 8 11.51 3.56 -5.13
N CYS A 9 12.29 2.48 -5.12
CA CYS A 9 12.35 1.62 -3.94
C CYS A 9 13.58 0.72 -3.89
N THR A 10 13.87 0.27 -2.67
CA THR A 10 14.72 -0.90 -2.39
C THR A 10 13.92 -1.87 -1.51
N THR A 11 13.97 -3.16 -1.84
CA THR A 11 13.21 -4.21 -1.13
C THR A 11 14.14 -5.25 -0.52
N VAL A 12 13.82 -5.72 0.68
CA VAL A 12 14.47 -6.84 1.37
C VAL A 12 13.43 -7.90 1.70
N LEU A 13 13.75 -9.16 1.40
CA LEU A 13 12.92 -10.32 1.70
C LEU A 13 13.73 -11.30 2.57
N VAL A 14 13.14 -11.79 3.65
CA VAL A 14 13.74 -12.80 4.53
C VAL A 14 12.74 -13.93 4.75
N GLY A 15 13.08 -15.12 4.30
CA GLY A 15 12.26 -16.31 4.53
C GLY A 15 12.33 -16.78 5.98
N LYS A 16 11.29 -17.47 6.45
CA LYS A 16 11.20 -17.99 7.83
C LYS A 16 12.39 -18.83 8.32
N ASN A 17 13.11 -19.50 7.43
CA ASN A 17 14.29 -20.30 7.80
C ASN A 17 15.61 -19.51 7.73
N ALA A 18 15.55 -18.25 7.29
CA ALA A 18 16.69 -17.35 7.19
C ALA A 18 16.63 -16.21 8.23
N SER A 19 15.46 -15.94 8.81
CA SER A 19 15.31 -15.00 9.91
C SER A 19 15.80 -15.60 11.23
N ILE A 20 16.24 -14.74 12.15
CA ILE A 20 16.76 -15.15 13.45
C ILE A 20 15.67 -15.75 14.36
N ASP A 21 14.41 -15.39 14.15
CA ASP A 21 13.27 -15.69 15.01
C ASP A 21 12.21 -16.61 14.36
N GLY A 22 12.45 -17.06 13.13
CA GLY A 22 11.49 -17.90 12.40
C GLY A 22 10.36 -17.11 11.71
N SER A 23 10.35 -15.78 11.78
CA SER A 23 9.35 -14.94 11.10
C SER A 23 9.64 -14.80 9.60
N THR A 24 8.61 -14.53 8.80
CA THR A 24 8.80 -14.10 7.41
C THR A 24 8.80 -12.58 7.36
N LEU A 25 9.80 -11.97 6.72
CA LEU A 25 9.92 -10.52 6.60
C LEU A 25 9.86 -10.09 5.14
N ILE A 26 9.02 -9.09 4.87
CA ILE A 26 9.02 -8.30 3.65
C ILE A 26 9.17 -6.84 4.06
N ALA A 27 10.17 -6.15 3.53
CA ALA A 27 10.46 -4.76 3.87
C ALA A 27 10.81 -3.98 2.62
N ARG A 28 10.42 -2.70 2.59
CA ARG A 28 10.64 -1.82 1.44
C ARG A 28 10.78 -0.37 1.91
N ASN A 29 11.74 0.35 1.33
CA ASN A 29 11.73 1.81 1.36
C ASN A 29 10.80 2.30 0.25
N ASP A 30 9.81 3.10 0.59
CA ASP A 30 8.89 3.70 -0.37
C ASP A 30 9.35 5.13 -0.69
N ASP A 31 10.26 5.24 -1.64
CA ASP A 31 10.92 6.51 -1.96
C ASP A 31 10.05 7.29 -2.97
N GLY A 32 9.71 8.53 -2.64
CA GLY A 32 8.95 9.43 -3.52
C GLY A 32 9.81 10.12 -4.59
N HIS A 33 9.16 10.81 -5.52
CA HIS A 33 9.85 11.71 -6.47
C HIS A 33 10.42 12.93 -5.75
N GLU A 34 9.61 13.52 -4.89
CA GLU A 34 10.01 14.62 -4.01
C GLU A 34 10.65 14.09 -2.73
N ALA A 35 11.56 14.89 -2.16
CA ALA A 35 12.23 14.51 -0.92
C ALA A 35 11.29 14.41 0.29
N LEU A 36 10.19 15.17 0.27
CA LEU A 36 9.20 15.22 1.36
C LEU A 36 7.80 14.98 0.80
N ASP A 37 7.22 13.84 1.16
CA ASP A 37 5.81 13.54 0.96
C ASP A 37 5.25 12.91 2.25
N PRO A 38 4.47 13.66 3.06
CA PRO A 38 4.06 13.20 4.38
C PRO A 38 3.21 11.93 4.30
N GLN A 39 3.61 10.92 5.06
CA GLN A 39 2.92 9.63 5.13
C GLN A 39 2.05 9.51 6.38
N ARG A 40 0.98 8.72 6.29
CA ARG A 40 0.11 8.36 7.42
C ARG A 40 0.21 6.87 7.69
N PHE A 41 -0.14 6.47 8.91
CA PHE A 41 -0.48 5.08 9.22
C PHE A 41 -1.99 4.98 9.46
N THR A 42 -2.66 4.13 8.69
CA THR A 42 -4.13 4.04 8.70
C THR A 42 -4.57 2.58 8.80
N VAL A 43 -5.66 2.32 9.53
CA VAL A 43 -6.40 1.06 9.43
C VAL A 43 -7.61 1.32 8.54
N VAL A 44 -7.74 0.56 7.47
CA VAL A 44 -8.91 0.57 6.60
C VAL A 44 -9.81 -0.57 7.04
N ASN A 45 -10.93 -0.22 7.67
CA ASN A 45 -11.98 -1.19 8.01
C ASN A 45 -12.79 -1.55 6.75
N SER A 46 -13.44 -2.72 6.78
CA SER A 46 -14.17 -3.26 5.63
C SER A 46 -15.21 -2.29 5.06
N GLU A 47 -15.92 -1.55 5.92
CA GLU A 47 -16.92 -0.55 5.56
C GLU A 47 -16.35 0.72 4.92
N GLN A 48 -15.04 0.94 5.01
CA GLN A 48 -14.34 2.08 4.41
C GLN A 48 -13.78 1.75 3.03
N GLN A 49 -13.72 0.46 2.66
CA GLN A 49 -13.19 0.03 1.38
C GLN A 49 -14.21 0.35 0.26
N PRO A 50 -13.80 1.02 -0.83
CA PRO A 50 -14.69 1.28 -1.96
C PRO A 50 -15.04 -0.03 -2.68
N GLN A 51 -16.31 -0.18 -3.08
CA GLN A 51 -16.74 -1.25 -3.99
C GLN A 51 -16.52 -0.87 -5.46
N HIS A 52 -16.59 0.42 -5.80
CA HIS A 52 -16.26 0.94 -7.11
C HIS A 52 -15.05 1.87 -6.98
N TYR A 53 -13.87 1.37 -7.34
CA TYR A 53 -12.63 2.12 -7.22
C TYR A 53 -12.27 2.79 -8.54
N THR A 54 -11.97 4.09 -8.51
CA THR A 54 -11.39 4.83 -9.64
C THR A 54 -10.06 5.45 -9.22
N SER A 55 -8.99 5.16 -9.96
CA SER A 55 -7.67 5.75 -9.68
C SER A 55 -7.60 7.21 -10.13
N VAL A 56 -6.77 8.01 -9.45
CA VAL A 56 -6.61 9.43 -9.78
C VAL A 56 -5.77 9.65 -11.05
N LEU A 57 -4.63 8.98 -11.20
CA LEU A 57 -3.70 9.27 -12.30
C LEU A 57 -4.14 8.70 -13.65
N SER A 58 -4.62 7.46 -13.69
CA SER A 58 -4.97 6.79 -14.95
C SER A 58 -6.46 6.82 -15.26
N GLN A 59 -7.30 7.23 -14.30
CA GLN A 59 -8.76 7.19 -14.40
C GLN A 59 -9.31 5.78 -14.65
N VAL A 60 -8.54 4.72 -14.39
CA VAL A 60 -9.05 3.35 -14.47
C VAL A 60 -10.08 3.13 -13.36
N SER A 61 -11.20 2.51 -13.73
CA SER A 61 -12.26 2.08 -12.81
C SER A 61 -12.28 0.57 -12.69
N VAL A 62 -12.45 0.07 -11.46
CA VAL A 62 -12.46 -1.34 -11.10
C VAL A 62 -13.55 -1.59 -10.06
N ASP A 63 -14.43 -2.55 -10.36
CA ASP A 63 -15.39 -3.08 -9.39
C ASP A 63 -14.69 -4.12 -8.51
N LEU A 64 -14.77 -3.92 -7.20
CA LEU A 64 -14.13 -4.75 -6.18
C LEU A 64 -15.17 -5.65 -5.49
N PRO A 65 -14.73 -6.79 -4.92
CA PRO A 65 -15.62 -7.68 -4.17
C PRO A 65 -16.30 -7.01 -2.98
N GLU A 66 -17.50 -7.48 -2.63
CA GLU A 66 -18.33 -6.92 -1.55
C GLU A 66 -17.88 -7.35 -0.13
N ASN A 67 -16.89 -8.24 -0.03
CA ASN A 67 -16.39 -8.82 1.22
C ASN A 67 -14.92 -8.45 1.52
N PRO A 68 -14.54 -7.17 1.55
CA PRO A 68 -13.17 -6.77 1.84
C PRO A 68 -12.80 -7.06 3.29
N MET A 69 -11.57 -7.48 3.53
CA MET A 69 -11.02 -7.61 4.88
C MET A 69 -10.49 -6.27 5.38
N ARG A 70 -10.47 -6.08 6.71
CA ARG A 70 -9.71 -4.97 7.33
C ARG A 70 -8.21 -5.15 7.07
N TYR A 71 -7.50 -4.04 6.81
CA TYR A 71 -6.05 -4.03 6.64
C TYR A 71 -5.40 -2.74 7.16
N THR A 72 -4.12 -2.81 7.51
CA THR A 72 -3.30 -1.61 7.73
C THR A 72 -2.80 -1.07 6.40
N SER A 73 -2.58 0.24 6.29
CA SER A 73 -1.98 0.88 5.12
C SER A 73 -1.10 2.05 5.53
N MET A 74 -0.18 2.41 4.63
CA MET A 74 0.70 3.57 4.78
C MET A 74 0.45 4.56 3.63
N PRO A 75 -0.69 5.27 3.62
CA PRO A 75 -1.05 6.16 2.52
C PRO A 75 -0.37 7.52 2.63
N ASN A 76 -0.26 8.21 1.48
CA ASN A 76 0.06 9.63 1.44
C ASN A 76 -0.93 10.44 2.27
N ALA A 77 -0.45 11.48 2.95
CA ALA A 77 -1.31 12.45 3.63
C ALA A 77 -1.92 13.45 2.64
N VAL A 78 -1.21 13.75 1.55
CA VAL A 78 -1.68 14.60 0.44
C VAL A 78 -2.18 13.70 -0.68
N LEU A 79 -3.47 13.77 -1.00
CA LEU A 79 -4.14 12.82 -1.89
C LEU A 79 -4.22 13.27 -3.36
N THR A 80 -3.42 14.26 -3.76
CA THR A 80 -3.45 14.86 -5.11
C THR A 80 -3.26 13.82 -6.21
N ASP A 81 -2.37 12.85 -5.99
CA ASP A 81 -2.06 11.79 -6.96
C ASP A 81 -2.71 10.44 -6.61
N GLY A 82 -3.67 10.46 -5.68
CA GLY A 82 -4.36 9.26 -5.18
C GLY A 82 -3.90 8.85 -3.78
N VAL A 83 -4.31 7.64 -3.38
CA VAL A 83 -4.16 7.15 -2.00
C VAL A 83 -2.75 6.66 -1.68
N TRP A 84 -2.09 6.00 -2.64
CA TRP A 84 -0.75 5.42 -2.49
C TRP A 84 -0.56 4.60 -1.18
N PRO A 85 -1.30 3.51 -0.96
CA PRO A 85 -1.36 2.82 0.34
C PRO A 85 -0.09 2.05 0.73
N ALA A 86 0.94 2.06 -0.12
CA ALA A 86 2.29 1.49 0.04
C ALA A 86 2.41 0.01 0.42
N ALA A 87 2.07 -0.35 1.66
CA ALA A 87 2.15 -1.69 2.22
C ALA A 87 1.12 -1.88 3.34
N GLY A 88 0.85 -3.13 3.72
CA GLY A 88 -0.18 -3.44 4.69
C GLY A 88 -0.22 -4.90 5.09
N ILE A 89 -0.88 -5.18 6.22
CA ILE A 89 -1.21 -6.53 6.67
C ILE A 89 -2.74 -6.57 6.85
N ASN A 90 -3.40 -7.56 6.27
CA ASN A 90 -4.84 -7.76 6.41
C ASN A 90 -5.17 -8.62 7.65
N ALA A 91 -6.45 -8.88 7.89
CA ALA A 91 -6.90 -9.70 9.01
C ALA A 91 -6.62 -11.22 8.83
N GLU A 92 -6.18 -11.67 7.65
CA GLU A 92 -5.85 -13.08 7.38
C GLU A 92 -4.33 -13.26 7.40
N ILE A 93 -3.77 -13.31 8.61
CA ILE A 93 -2.36 -13.67 8.77
C ILE A 93 -2.24 -15.18 8.57
N LEU A 94 -1.75 -15.59 7.39
CA LEU A 94 -1.32 -16.96 7.13
C LEU A 94 -0.06 -17.24 7.98
N ARG A 95 -0.16 -18.22 8.87
CA ARG A 95 0.96 -18.70 9.69
C ARG A 95 1.75 -19.76 8.95
#